data_AF-A0A3B4G4E9-F1
#
_entry.id   AF-A0A3B4G4E9-F1
#
_cell.length_a   1.000
_cell.length_b   1.000
_cell.length_c   1.000
_cell.angle_alpha   90.00
_cell.angle_beta   90.00
_cell.angle_gamma   90.00
#
_symmetry.space_group_name_H-M   'P 1'
#
loop_
_entity.id
_entity.type
_entity.pdbx_description
1 polymer ?
#
loop_
_entity_poly.entity_id
_entity_poly.type
_entity_poly.pdbx_seq_one_letter_code
_entity_poly.pdbx_strand_id
1 'polypeptide(L)'
;QIGRRLQNILEPTAQARKKLICETTMGIYIIKSRDANGSPEDIGIVLEGQRVWQDLDNYTLAAAMLFGLMYTLNLTYPLEKYTFEVL
;
A
#
# COMPACT_ATOMS: atom_id res chain seq x y z
N GLN A 1 18.06 25.78 -4.96
CA GLN A 1 18.69 24.48 -4.61
C GLN A 1 18.29 23.94 -3.23
N ILE A 2 17.72 24.76 -2.33
CA ILE A 2 17.31 24.36 -0.97
C ILE A 2 15.98 23.58 -0.94
N GLY A 3 15.03 23.91 -1.82
CA GLY A 3 13.69 23.27 -1.83
C GLY A 3 13.66 21.76 -2.13
N ARG A 4 14.63 21.22 -2.89
CA ARG A 4 14.72 19.77 -3.17
C ARG A 4 15.21 18.95 -1.98
N ARG A 5 15.93 19.57 -1.02
CA ARG A 5 16.48 18.86 0.15
C ARG A 5 15.41 18.54 1.19
N LEU A 6 14.35 19.34 1.29
CA LEU A 6 13.25 19.09 2.22
C LEU A 6 12.33 17.95 1.74
N GLN A 7 12.09 17.84 0.43
CA GLN A 7 11.26 16.77 -0.15
C GLN A 7 11.84 15.38 0.07
N ASN A 8 13.17 15.23 0.16
CA ASN A 8 13.81 13.94 0.42
C ASN A 8 13.72 13.48 1.88
N ILE A 9 13.34 14.36 2.81
CA ILE A 9 13.20 14.02 4.24
C ILE A 9 11.78 13.51 4.53
N LEU A 10 10.78 13.98 3.77
CA LEU A 10 9.38 13.58 3.92
C LEU A 10 9.04 12.31 3.14
N GLU A 11 9.76 12.02 2.05
CA GLU A 11 9.52 10.83 1.22
C GLU A 11 10.29 9.60 1.73
N PRO A 12 9.60 8.51 2.09
CA PRO A 12 10.26 7.27 2.48
C PRO A 12 11.11 6.74 1.32
N THR A 13 12.38 6.43 1.60
CA THR A 13 13.28 5.77 0.64
C THR A 13 12.69 4.42 0.20
N ALA A 14 13.12 3.90 -0.95
CA ALA A 14 12.67 2.58 -1.43
C ALA A 14 12.87 1.47 -0.39
N GLN A 15 13.92 1.57 0.42
CA GLN A 15 14.19 0.64 1.52
C GLN A 15 13.19 0.79 2.67
N ALA A 16 12.82 2.02 3.03
CA ALA A 16 11.79 2.27 4.05
C ALA A 16 10.40 1.78 3.58
N ARG A 17 10.06 1.97 2.30
CA ARG A 17 8.81 1.43 1.71
C ARG A 17 8.77 -0.08 1.77
N LYS A 18 9.87 -0.74 1.38
CA LYS A 18 9.98 -2.20 1.48
C LYS A 18 9.82 -2.67 2.93
N LYS A 19 10.43 -1.95 3.88
CA LYS A 19 10.30 -2.25 5.30
C LYS A 19 8.84 -2.13 5.79
N LEU A 20 8.15 -1.04 5.44
CA LEU A 20 6.73 -0.85 5.77
C LEU A 20 5.87 -2.00 5.24
N ILE A 21 6.02 -2.33 3.95
CA ILE A 21 5.31 -3.47 3.35
C ILE A 21 5.56 -4.75 4.14
N CYS A 22 6.81 -5.05 4.49
CA CYS A 22 7.16 -6.27 5.23
C CYS A 22 6.62 -6.31 6.66
N GLU A 23 6.41 -5.17 7.31
CA GLU A 23 5.87 -5.07 8.68
C GLU A 23 4.34 -5.10 8.71
N THR A 24 3.68 -4.81 7.58
CA THR A 24 2.21 -4.82 7.48
C THR A 24 1.64 -6.23 7.36
N THR A 25 0.79 -6.60 8.32
CA THR A 25 -0.01 -7.85 8.29
C THR A 25 -1.10 -7.80 7.23
N MET A 26 -1.79 -6.66 7.09
CA MET A 26 -2.87 -6.49 6.11
C MET A 26 -3.05 -5.03 5.72
N GLY A 27 -3.09 -4.72 4.43
CA GLY A 27 -3.26 -3.34 3.99
C GLY A 27 -3.34 -3.14 2.49
N ILE A 28 -3.61 -1.89 2.12
CA ILE A 28 -3.59 -1.41 0.73
C ILE A 28 -2.42 -0.45 0.62
N TYR A 29 -1.59 -0.62 -0.40
CA TYR A 29 -0.48 0.30 -0.66
C TYR A 29 -0.76 1.11 -1.93
N ILE A 30 -0.23 2.33 -2.00
CA ILE A 30 -0.27 3.18 -3.19
C ILE A 30 1.14 3.70 -3.50
N ILE A 31 1.76 3.15 -4.55
CA ILE A 31 3.04 3.66 -5.05
C ILE A 31 2.77 4.70 -6.12
N LYS A 32 2.93 5.97 -5.73
CA LYS A 32 2.90 7.09 -6.67
C LYS A 32 4.17 7.09 -7.51
N SER A 33 3.99 7.10 -8.83
CA SER A 33 5.11 7.32 -9.74
C SER A 33 5.66 8.73 -9.60
N ARG A 34 6.98 8.86 -9.75
CA ARG A 34 7.69 10.14 -9.69
C ARG A 34 7.70 10.85 -11.05
N ASP A 35 7.19 10.20 -12.09
CA ASP A 35 7.24 10.73 -13.44
C ASP A 35 6.11 11.73 -13.66
N ALA A 36 6.47 12.93 -14.12
CA ALA A 36 5.51 13.98 -14.50
C ALA A 36 4.60 13.59 -15.69
N ASN A 37 4.76 12.38 -16.21
CA ASN A 37 4.09 11.86 -17.39
C ASN A 37 2.78 11.10 -17.08
N GLY A 38 2.30 11.17 -15.83
CA GLY A 38 1.01 10.59 -15.44
C GLY A 38 0.99 9.05 -15.46
N SER A 39 2.15 8.40 -15.33
CA SER A 39 2.23 6.94 -15.20
C SER A 39 1.42 6.47 -13.98
N PRO A 40 0.74 5.31 -14.09
CA PRO A 40 -0.28 4.89 -13.14
C PRO A 40 0.27 4.75 -11.71
N GLU A 41 -0.58 5.09 -10.74
CA GLU A 41 -0.38 4.73 -9.34
C GLU A 41 -0.43 3.19 -9.26
N ASP A 42 0.63 2.54 -8.79
CA ASP A 42 0.56 1.09 -8.50
C ASP A 42 -0.18 0.94 -7.17
N ILE A 43 -1.44 0.54 -7.26
CA ILE A 43 -2.31 0.23 -6.14
C ILE A 43 -2.31 -1.28 -5.96
N GLY A 44 -2.09 -1.75 -4.74
CA GLY A 44 -2.08 -3.18 -4.47
C GLY A 44 -2.42 -3.54 -3.04
N ILE A 45 -2.45 -4.85 -2.78
CA ILE A 45 -2.84 -5.44 -1.50
C ILE A 45 -1.63 -6.14 -0.90
N VAL A 46 -1.38 -5.90 0.38
CA VAL A 46 -0.39 -6.60 1.20
C VAL A 46 -1.10 -7.54 2.17
N LEU A 47 -0.65 -8.79 2.24
CA LEU A 47 -0.98 -9.75 3.30
C LEU A 47 0.33 -10.32 3.85
N GLU A 48 0.50 -10.32 5.17
CA GLU A 48 1.65 -10.90 5.89
C GLU A 48 3.01 -10.51 5.28
N GLY A 49 3.20 -9.21 5.00
CA GLY A 49 4.43 -8.70 4.43
C GLY A 49 4.63 -8.94 2.92
N GLN A 50 3.66 -9.56 2.25
CA GLN A 50 3.73 -9.94 0.83
C GLN A 50 2.73 -9.15 -0.01
N ARG A 51 3.18 -8.65 -1.17
CA ARG A 51 2.27 -8.07 -2.18
C ARG A 51 1.54 -9.20 -2.89
N VAL A 52 0.26 -9.37 -2.59
CA VAL A 52 -0.57 -10.46 -3.13
C VAL A 52 -1.34 -10.05 -4.38
N TRP A 53 -1.53 -8.75 -4.59
CA TRP A 53 -2.13 -8.16 -5.78
C TRP A 53 -1.51 -6.79 -6.04
N GLN A 54 -1.19 -6.49 -7.29
CA GLN A 54 -0.56 -5.24 -7.74
C GLN A 54 -1.31 -4.72 -8.98
N ASP A 55 -1.03 -3.48 -9.41
CA ASP A 55 -1.59 -2.88 -10.62
C ASP A 55 -3.13 -2.84 -10.64
N LEU A 56 -3.76 -2.58 -9.49
CA LEU A 56 -5.21 -2.42 -9.39
C LEU A 56 -5.65 -1.05 -9.92
N ASP A 57 -6.77 -1.02 -10.65
CA ASP A 57 -7.28 0.18 -11.31
C ASP A 57 -7.59 1.35 -10.36
N ASN A 58 -8.07 1.05 -9.15
CA ASN A 58 -8.46 2.08 -8.17
C ASN A 58 -8.51 1.53 -6.74
N TYR A 59 -8.49 2.46 -5.78
CA TYR A 59 -8.56 2.17 -4.35
C TYR A 59 -9.83 1.42 -3.93
N THR A 60 -10.98 1.74 -4.55
CA THR A 60 -12.26 1.08 -4.21
C THR A 60 -12.24 -0.40 -4.59
N LEU A 61 -11.66 -0.74 -5.73
CA LEU A 61 -11.43 -2.12 -6.15
C LEU A 61 -10.48 -2.82 -5.18
N ALA A 62 -9.36 -2.19 -4.81
CA ALA A 62 -8.43 -2.76 -3.85
C ALA A 62 -9.08 -3.04 -2.49
N ALA A 63 -9.91 -2.13 -1.99
CA ALA A 63 -10.66 -2.33 -0.77
C ALA A 63 -11.63 -3.52 -0.90
N ALA A 64 -12.45 -3.55 -1.95
CA ALA A 64 -13.37 -4.66 -2.19
C ALA A 64 -12.65 -6.02 -2.30
N MET A 65 -11.52 -6.06 -3.01
CA MET A 65 -10.73 -7.28 -3.15
C MET A 65 -10.07 -7.70 -1.83
N LEU A 66 -9.60 -6.77 -1.00
CA LEU A 66 -9.07 -7.08 0.32
C LEU A 66 -10.13 -7.76 1.21
N PHE A 67 -11.36 -7.23 1.24
CA PHE A 67 -12.47 -7.90 1.96
C PHE A 67 -12.80 -9.27 1.36
N GLY A 68 -12.79 -9.41 0.04
CA GLY A 68 -12.98 -10.68 -0.63
C GLY A 68 -11.91 -11.71 -0.29
N LEU A 69 -10.64 -11.30 -0.23
CA LEU A 69 -9.52 -12.15 0.18
C LEU A 69 -9.62 -12.56 1.64
N MET A 70 -9.95 -11.63 2.55
CA MET A 70 -10.19 -11.95 3.96
C MET A 70 -11.28 -13.01 4.11
N TYR A 71 -12.39 -12.86 3.39
CA TYR A 71 -13.47 -13.84 3.41
C TYR A 71 -13.03 -15.19 2.85
N THR A 72 -12.40 -15.19 1.66
CA THR A 72 -12.01 -16.41 0.93
C THR A 72 -10.95 -17.22 1.68
N LEU A 73 -10.01 -16.52 2.31
CA LEU A 73 -8.92 -17.12 3.09
C LEU A 73 -9.32 -17.36 4.55
N ASN A 74 -10.58 -17.04 4.92
CA ASN A 74 -11.09 -17.13 6.29
C ASN A 74 -10.17 -16.43 7.31
N LEU A 75 -9.64 -15.26 6.92
CA LEU A 75 -8.82 -14.43 7.80
C LEU A 75 -9.72 -13.79 8.86
N THR A 76 -9.23 -13.75 10.09
CA THR A 76 -9.92 -13.08 11.18
C THR A 76 -9.99 -11.59 10.88
N TYR A 77 -11.21 -11.07 10.80
CA TYR A 77 -11.41 -9.62 10.78
C TYR A 77 -11.04 -9.08 12.16
N PRO A 78 -10.04 -8.20 12.27
CA PRO A 78 -9.68 -7.65 13.56
C PRO A 78 -10.86 -6.84 14.12
N LEU A 79 -11.17 -7.04 15.41
CA LEU A 79 -12.33 -6.42 16.07
C LEU A 79 -12.22 -4.88 16.17
N GLU A 80 -11.01 -4.34 16.01
CA GLU A 80 -10.74 -2.91 16.09
C GLU A 80 -10.96 -2.25 14.72
N LYS A 81 -11.74 -1.17 14.68
CA LYS A 81 -12.11 -0.46 13.44
C LYS A 81 -10.94 0.23 12.70
N TYR A 82 -9.68 0.02 13.11
CA TYR A 82 -8.49 0.76 12.65
C TYR A 82 -7.31 -0.12 12.22
N THR A 83 -7.53 -1.37 11.81
CA THR A 83 -6.41 -2.31 11.56
C THR A 83 -5.93 -2.36 10.11
N PHE A 84 -6.49 -1.54 9.21
CA PHE A 84 -6.00 -1.48 7.84
C PHE A 84 -5.06 -0.30 7.68
N GLU A 85 -3.80 -0.63 7.42
CA GLU A 85 -2.78 0.36 7.09
C GLU A 85 -2.92 0.74 5.61
N VAL A 86 -3.01 2.04 5.36
CA VAL A 86 -2.81 2.60 4.02
C VAL A 86 -1.37 3.08 3.97
N LEU A 87 -0.56 2.42 3.15
CA LEU A 87 0.88 2.66 3.02
C LEU A 87 1.25 3.44 1.77
#